data_AF-A0A8T3XDF8-F1
#
_entry.id   AF-A0A8T3XDF8-F1
#
_cell.length_a   1.000
_cell.length_b   1.000
_cell.length_c   1.000
_cell.angle_alpha   90.00
_cell.angle_beta   90.00
_cell.angle_gamma   90.00
#
_symmetry.space_group_name_H-M   'P 1'
#
loop_
_entity.id
_entity.type
_entity.pdbx_description
1 polymer ?
#
loop_
_entity_poly.entity_id
_entity_poly.type
_entity_poly.pdbx_seq_one_letter_code
_entity_poly.pdbx_strand_id
1 'polypeptide(L)' 'MLKDDKIYEEYKIDFELRFKSRDELRKQTVNKFLSEKGGYWKEGKKHVTRYRYYVETLKGGRKIYLLRPTFL' A
#
# COMPACT_ATOMS: atom_id res chain seq x y z
N MET A 1 21.75 -18.64 9.05
CA MET A 1 20.93 -17.48 8.64
C MET A 1 19.67 -17.48 9.49
N LEU A 2 19.61 -16.64 10.52
CA LEU A 2 18.38 -16.43 11.29
C LEU A 2 17.36 -15.85 10.31
N LYS A 3 16.32 -16.63 9.98
CA LYS A 3 15.13 -16.07 9.36
C LYS A 3 14.56 -15.10 10.39
N ASP A 4 14.70 -13.80 10.16
CA ASP A 4 13.92 -12.83 10.92
C ASP A 4 12.45 -13.25 10.78
N ASP A 5 11.84 -13.76 11.86
CA ASP A 5 10.43 -14.13 11.91
C ASP A 5 9.59 -12.84 11.83
N LYS A 6 9.47 -12.31 10.61
CA LYS A 6 8.65 -11.15 10.28
C LYS A 6 7.23 -11.63 9.99
N ILE A 7 6.26 -10.98 10.60
CA ILE A 7 4.84 -11.16 10.29
C ILE A 7 4.48 -10.11 9.25
N TYR A 8 3.99 -10.55 8.10
CA TYR A 8 3.54 -9.65 7.03
C TYR A 8 2.04 -9.44 7.12
N GLU A 9 1.64 -8.17 7.24
CA GLU A 9 0.24 -7.75 7.20
C GLU A 9 -0.05 -7.12 5.84
N GLU A 10 -0.86 -7.80 5.03
CA GLU A 10 -1.27 -7.29 3.72
C GLU A 10 -2.61 -6.55 3.80
N TYR A 11 -2.60 -5.30 3.34
CA TYR A 11 -3.77 -4.45 3.21
C TYR A 11 -4.08 -4.26 1.72
N LYS A 12 -5.30 -4.63 1.33
CA LYS A 12 -5.82 -4.44 -0.03
C LYS A 12 -6.90 -3.36 0.04
N ILE A 13 -6.66 -2.25 -0.65
CA ILE A 13 -7.51 -1.06 -0.57
C ILE A 13 -7.96 -0.70 -1.98
N ASP A 14 -9.27 -0.57 -2.17
CA ASP A 14 -9.79 0.09 -3.37
C ASP A 14 -9.59 1.60 -3.21
N PHE A 15 -8.90 2.21 -4.15
CA PHE A 15 -8.51 3.61 -4.11
C PHE A 15 -8.93 4.32 -5.40
N GLU A 16 -10.09 4.96 -5.35
CA GLU A 16 -10.61 5.70 -6.48
C GLU A 16 -9.84 7.01 -6.66
N LEU A 17 -9.11 7.12 -7.78
CA LEU A 17 -8.38 8.31 -8.15
C LEU A 17 -9.25 9.21 -9.04
N ARG A 18 -9.81 10.28 -8.48
CA ARG A 18 -10.56 11.29 -9.24
C ARG A 18 -9.76 12.59 -9.28
N PHE A 19 -9.17 12.92 -10.42
CA PHE A 19 -8.29 14.08 -10.54
C PHE A 19 -8.44 14.79 -11.89
N LYS A 20 -8.27 16.10 -11.91
CA LYS A 20 -8.29 16.94 -13.11
C LYS A 20 -6.88 17.40 -13.52
N SER A 21 -5.88 17.15 -12.67
CA SER A 21 -4.49 17.49 -12.94
C SER A 21 -3.52 16.49 -12.33
N ARG A 22 -2.28 16.50 -12.85
CA ARG A 22 -1.19 15.68 -12.29
C ARG A 22 -0.82 16.09 -10.86
N ASP A 23 -1.02 17.35 -10.48
CA ASP A 23 -0.75 17.82 -9.12
C ASP A 23 -1.77 17.24 -8.13
N GLU A 24 -3.04 17.27 -8.49
CA GLU A 24 -4.13 16.70 -7.69
C GLU A 24 -3.97 15.19 -7.50
N LEU A 25 -3.62 14.47 -8.57
CA LEU A 25 -3.28 13.04 -8.51
C LEU A 25 -2.17 12.76 -7.50
N ARG A 26 -1.08 13.54 -7.52
CA ARG A 26 0.04 13.38 -6.59
C ARG A 26 -0.39 13.63 -5.16
N LYS A 27 -1.12 14.71 -4.90
CA LYS A 27 -1.62 15.06 -3.56
C LYS A 27 -2.51 13.95 -2.99
N GLN A 28 -3.47 13.45 -3.76
CA GLN A 28 -4.34 12.35 -3.31
C GLN A 28 -3.53 11.08 -3.01
N THR A 29 -2.59 10.72 -3.89
CA THR A 29 -1.74 9.54 -3.72
C THR A 29 -0.89 9.65 -2.45
N VAL A 30 -0.21 10.79 -2.26
CA VAL A 30 0.62 11.05 -1.07
C VAL A 30 -0.23 11.04 0.19
N ASN A 31 -1.37 11.72 0.21
CA ASN A 31 -2.28 11.73 1.36
C ASN A 31 -2.74 10.31 1.73
N LYS A 32 -3.00 9.46 0.73
CA LYS A 32 -3.37 8.07 0.99
C LYS A 32 -2.21 7.28 1.59
N PHE A 33 -0.99 7.46 1.09
CA PHE A 33 0.19 6.78 1.64
C PHE A 33 0.54 7.27 3.05
N LEU A 34 0.29 8.54 3.37
CA LEU A 34 0.49 9.09 4.72
C LEU A 34 -0.51 8.52 5.74
N SER A 35 -1.65 7.98 5.29
CA SER A 35 -2.62 7.30 6.16
C SER A 35 -2.26 5.83 6.46
N GLU A 36 -1.20 5.31 5.86
CA GLU A 36 -0.72 3.94 6.12
C GLU A 36 -0.28 3.76 7.57
N LYS A 37 -0.55 2.58 8.12
CA LYS A 37 0.07 2.16 9.38
C LYS A 37 1.50 1.73 9.06
N GLY A 38 2.45 2.28 9.80
CA GLY A 38 3.83 1.79 9.77
C GLY A 38 3.93 0.37 10.31
N GLY A 39 5.03 -0.32 9.98
CA GLY A 39 5.40 -1.55 10.67
C GLY A 39 5.65 -1.29 12.16
N TYR A 40 5.47 -2.32 12.98
CA TYR A 40 5.58 -2.22 14.44
C TYR A 40 6.20 -3.49 15.03
N TRP A 41 6.56 -3.45 16.31
CA TRP A 41 7.03 -4.62 17.05
C TRP A 41 5.97 -5.05 18.06
N LYS A 42 5.73 -6.35 18.15
CA LYS A 42 4.84 -6.95 19.15
C LYS A 42 5.39 -8.29 19.59
N GLU A 43 5.48 -8.52 20.89
CA GLU A 43 5.93 -9.80 21.48
C GLU A 43 7.27 -10.30 20.88
N GLY A 44 8.22 -9.38 20.65
CA GLY A 44 9.53 -9.70 20.09
C GLY A 44 9.54 -10.00 18.58
N LYS A 45 8.40 -9.91 17.89
CA LYS A 45 8.28 -10.12 16.44
C LYS A 45 8.07 -8.80 15.69
N LYS A 46 8.69 -8.68 14.52
CA LYS A 46 8.55 -7.51 13.64
C LYS A 46 7.35 -7.70 12.72
N HIS A 47 6.36 -6.83 12.85
CA HIS A 47 5.20 -6.74 11.98
C HIS A 47 5.47 -5.75 10.85
N VAL A 48 5.39 -6.21 9.61
CA VAL A 48 5.64 -5.41 8.41
C VAL A 48 4.33 -5.24 7.66
N THR A 49 3.89 -4.00 7.48
CA THR A 49 2.68 -3.68 6.73
C THR A 49 3.00 -3.55 5.23
N ARG A 50 2.10 -4.06 4.38
CA ARG A 50 2.20 -3.99 2.91
C ARG A 50 0.86 -3.56 2.34
N TYR A 51 0.86 -2.55 1.49
CA TYR A 51 -0.37 -2.00 0.91
C TYR A 51 -0.42 -2.19 -0.60
N ARG A 52 -1.54 -2.72 -1.10
CA ARG A 52 -1.92 -2.71 -2.53
C ARG A 52 -3.15 -1.83 -2.71
N TYR A 53 -3.01 -0.80 -3.55
CA TYR A 53 -4.07 0.14 -3.86
C TYR A 53 -4.63 -0.16 -5.25
N TYR A 54 -5.80 -0.78 -5.34
CA TYR A 54 -6.46 -1.00 -6.63
C TYR A 54 -7.09 0.30 -7.10
N VAL A 55 -6.60 0.83 -8.22
CA VAL A 55 -6.99 2.15 -8.73
C VAL A 55 -7.94 2.08 -9.92
N GLU A 56 -7.94 0.97 -10.65
CA GLU A 56 -8.79 0.79 -11.82
C GLU A 56 -9.06 -0.70 -12.07
N THR A 57 -10.25 -1.01 -12.60
CA THR A 57 -10.57 -2.32 -13.15
C THR A 57 -10.82 -2.17 -14.65
N LEU A 58 -10.00 -2.84 -15.46
CA LEU A 58 -10.12 -2.85 -16.91
C LEU A 58 -11.34 -3.66 -17.35
N LYS A 59 -11.83 -3.43 -18.57
CA LYS A 59 -13.01 -4.11 -19.15
C LYS A 59 -12.98 -5.65 -19.08
N GLY A 60 -11.79 -6.26 -18.99
CA GLY A 60 -11.61 -7.70 -18.84
C GLY A 60 -11.41 -8.19 -17.38
N GLY A 61 -11.75 -7.39 -16.37
CA GLY A 61 -11.64 -7.75 -14.95
C GLY A 61 -10.24 -7.65 -14.34
N ARG A 62 -9.21 -7.39 -15.15
CA ARG A 62 -7.84 -7.13 -14.68
C ARG A 62 -7.80 -5.82 -13.89
N LYS A 63 -7.14 -5.81 -12.74
CA LYS A 63 -7.01 -4.61 -11.90
C LYS A 63 -5.63 -3.97 -12.03
N ILE A 64 -5.61 -2.65 -12.15
CA ILE A 64 -4.39 -1.84 -12.00
C ILE A 64 -4.26 -1.49 -10.52
N TYR A 65 -3.05 -1.65 -9.99
CA TYR A 65 -2.78 -1.28 -8.60
C TYR A 65 -1.46 -0.53 -8.46
N LEU A 66 -1.40 0.30 -7.42
CA LEU A 66 -0.17 0.89 -6.92
C LEU A 66 0.33 0.04 -5.75
N LEU A 67 1.61 -0.27 -5.77
CA LEU A 67 2.32 -0.95 -4.69
C LEU A 67 3.38 0.01 -4.14
N ARG A 68 3.35 0.26 -2.84
CA ARG A 68 4.46 0.94 -2.19
C ARG A 68 5.60 -0.06 -1.99
N PRO A 69 6.82 0.24 -2.48
CA PRO A 69 7.97 -0.59 -2.17
C PRO A 69 8.22 -0.58 -0.65
N THR A 70 8.16 -1.75 -0.04
CA THR A 70 8.38 -1.94 1.42
C THR A 70 9.82 -2.37 1.74
N PHE A 71 10.75 -2.08 0.82
CA PHE A 71 12.15 -2.48 0.92
C PHE A 71 12.96 -1.41 1.67
N LEU A 72 12.71 -1.22 2.96
CA LEU A 72 13.62 -0.54 3.88
C LEU A 72 13.60 -1.24 5.24
#